data_AF-A0A1G1G780-F1
#
_entry.id   AF-A0A1G1G780-F1
#
_cell.length_a   1.000
_cell.length_b   1.000
_cell.length_c   1.000
_cell.angle_alpha   90.00
_cell.angle_beta   90.00
_cell.angle_gamma   90.00
#
_symmetry.space_group_name_H-M   'P 1'
#
loop_
_entity.id
_entity.type
_entity.pdbx_description
1 polymer ?
#
loop_
_entity_poly.entity_id
_entity_poly.type
_entity_poly.pdbx_seq_one_letter_code
_entity_poly.pdbx_strand_id
1 'polypeptide(L)'
;MKNSLLKFALAASLVLNLTVITTVGYRYYAQSRMWVSPFGKVMEKDRFMFEELSLKPEQMKVMKQEAMLFRAEIDRRRLEIGEKRKELVALMRSQSADKKAIDGTIREISGKQEEMQRMIVGHMLEIRSSLDADQQRKFFELIERNMTGSGPMACPPSQGRM
;
A
#
# COMPACT_ATOMS: atom_id res chain seq x y z
N MET A 1 21.82 44.41 28.24
CA MET A 1 20.72 43.42 28.29
C MET A 1 20.19 42.97 26.91
N LYS A 2 20.31 43.76 25.83
CA LYS A 2 19.80 43.38 24.49
C LYS A 2 20.57 42.24 23.80
N ASN A 3 21.91 42.16 23.93
CA ASN A 3 22.70 41.16 23.20
C ASN A 3 22.54 39.73 23.72
N SER A 4 22.39 39.52 25.03
CA SER A 4 22.13 38.19 25.59
C SER A 4 20.74 37.71 25.16
N LEU A 5 19.73 38.58 25.22
CA LEU A 5 18.37 38.28 24.78
C LEU A 5 18.33 37.90 23.29
N LEU A 6 19.05 38.64 22.43
CA LEU A 6 19.15 38.34 21.00
C LEU A 6 19.83 36.97 20.76
N LYS A 7 20.91 36.67 21.49
CA LYS A 7 21.59 35.36 21.43
C LYS A 7 20.68 34.21 21.87
N PHE A 8 19.92 34.39 22.95
CA PHE A 8 18.94 33.39 23.40
C PHE A 8 17.81 33.21 22.38
N ALA A 9 17.28 34.28 21.82
CA ALA A 9 16.25 34.21 20.78
C ALA A 9 16.75 33.50 19.52
N LEU A 10 17.99 33.78 19.09
CA LEU A 10 18.64 33.08 17.97
C LEU A 10 18.86 31.60 18.27
N ALA A 11 19.37 31.26 19.45
CA ALA A 11 19.57 29.88 19.87
C ALA A 11 18.24 29.11 19.94
N ALA A 12 17.20 29.71 20.51
CA ALA A 12 15.87 29.12 20.57
C ALA A 12 15.26 28.93 19.17
N SER A 13 15.42 29.91 18.27
CA SER A 13 14.99 29.80 16.87
C SER A 13 15.70 28.66 16.14
N LEU A 14 17.02 28.51 16.35
CA LEU A 14 17.81 27.45 15.73
C LEU A 14 17.37 26.06 16.22
N VAL A 15 17.19 25.89 17.54
CA VAL A 15 16.69 24.63 18.12
C VAL A 15 15.31 24.28 17.58
N LEU A 16 14.42 25.27 17.45
CA LEU A 16 13.08 25.06 16.92
C LEU A 16 13.13 24.61 15.45
N ASN A 17 13.95 25.25 14.61
CA ASN A 17 14.13 24.85 13.22
C ASN A 17 14.74 23.45 13.10
N LEU A 18 15.77 23.14 13.88
CA LEU A 18 16.37 21.79 13.92
C LEU A 18 15.34 20.74 14.33
N THR A 19 14.52 21.02 15.34
CA THR A 19 13.45 20.12 15.81
C THR A 19 12.39 19.89 14.72
N VAL A 20 12.00 20.93 13.98
CA VAL A 20 11.06 20.79 12.87
C VAL A 20 11.66 19.93 11.75
N ILE A 21 12.89 20.21 11.33
CA ILE A 21 13.57 19.46 10.26
C ILE A 21 13.75 17.99 10.67
N THR A 22 14.22 17.72 11.89
CA THR A 22 14.43 16.36 12.37
C THR A 22 13.11 15.60 12.51
N THR A 23 12.06 16.23 13.02
CA THR A 23 10.75 15.59 13.18
C THR A 23 10.09 15.31 11.83
N VAL A 24 10.07 16.28 10.92
CA VAL A 24 9.49 16.12 9.57
C VAL A 24 10.32 15.13 8.76
N GLY A 25 11.65 15.26 8.78
CA GLY A 25 12.56 14.34 8.10
C GLY A 25 12.43 12.91 8.61
N TYR A 26 12.36 12.71 9.93
CA TYR A 26 12.16 11.40 10.53
C TYR A 26 10.80 10.80 10.17
N ARG A 27 9.72 11.60 10.20
CA ARG A 27 8.38 11.15 9.78
C ARG A 27 8.35 10.75 8.31
N TYR A 28 8.95 11.56 7.44
CA TYR A 28 9.07 11.25 6.01
C TYR A 28 9.86 9.96 5.78
N TYR A 29 11.00 9.80 6.47
CA TYR A 29 11.81 8.58 6.42
C TYR A 29 11.04 7.35 6.90
N ALA A 30 10.41 7.43 8.08
CA ALA A 30 9.62 6.33 8.64
C ALA A 30 8.45 5.93 7.71
N GLN A 31 7.75 6.91 7.13
CA GLN A 31 6.67 6.65 6.18
C GLN A 31 7.20 6.06 4.86
N SER A 32 8.39 6.46 4.41
CA SER A 32 9.03 5.91 3.21
C SER A 32 9.41 4.44 3.34
N ARG A 33 9.56 3.93 4.57
CA ARG A 33 9.84 2.51 4.86
C ARG A 33 8.60 1.62 4.89
N MET A 34 7.40 2.21 4.90
CA MET A 34 6.15 1.46 4.97
C MET A 34 5.59 1.19 3.58
N TRP A 35 4.94 0.04 3.41
CA TRP A 35 4.20 -0.35 2.24
C TRP A 35 2.85 -0.94 2.63
N VAL A 36 1.84 -0.73 1.80
CA VAL A 36 0.49 -1.27 2.01
C VAL A 36 0.33 -2.50 1.14
N SER A 37 0.15 -3.67 1.74
CA SER A 37 -0.10 -4.92 1.02
C SER A 37 -1.37 -4.85 0.16
N PRO A 38 -1.56 -5.75 -0.82
CA PRO A 38 -2.78 -5.80 -1.61
C PRO A 38 -4.03 -6.05 -0.75
N PHE A 39 -3.85 -6.59 0.45
CA PHE A 39 -4.87 -6.83 1.45
C PHE A 39 -5.12 -5.65 2.41
N GLY A 40 -4.49 -4.50 2.18
CA GLY A 40 -4.69 -3.30 3.00
C GLY A 40 -3.92 -3.29 4.32
N LYS A 41 -3.07 -4.29 4.60
CA LYS A 41 -2.17 -4.29 5.76
C LYS A 41 -0.94 -3.43 5.51
N VAL A 42 -0.63 -2.53 6.45
CA VAL A 42 0.60 -1.74 6.43
C VAL A 42 1.74 -2.57 7.01
N MET A 43 2.87 -2.62 6.33
CA MET A 43 4.04 -3.40 6.71
C MET A 43 5.34 -2.72 6.26
N GLU A 44 6.47 -3.10 6.85
CA GLU A 44 7.77 -2.60 6.42
C GLU A 44 8.14 -3.13 5.01
N LYS A 45 8.79 -2.29 4.21
CA LYS A 45 9.16 -2.58 2.80
C LYS A 45 10.17 -3.70 2.63
N ASP A 46 10.98 -3.96 3.63
CA ASP A 46 11.98 -5.04 3.69
C ASP A 46 11.38 -6.37 4.19
N ARG A 47 10.19 -6.34 4.79
CA ARG A 47 9.48 -7.54 5.28
C ARG A 47 8.56 -8.11 4.21
N PHE A 48 8.57 -9.43 4.05
CA PHE A 48 7.71 -10.14 3.09
C PHE A 48 6.90 -11.26 3.78
N MET A 49 5.65 -11.48 3.32
CA MET A 49 4.77 -12.49 3.93
C MET A 49 5.35 -13.91 3.85
N PHE A 50 6.04 -14.24 2.75
CA PHE A 50 6.61 -15.57 2.54
C PHE A 50 7.85 -15.87 3.39
N GLU A 51 8.37 -14.90 4.15
CA GLU A 51 9.50 -15.14 5.07
C GLU A 51 9.14 -16.13 6.19
N GLU A 52 7.84 -16.28 6.50
CA GLU A 52 7.32 -17.24 7.48
C GLU A 52 7.30 -18.70 6.94
N LEU A 53 7.58 -18.92 5.65
CA LEU A 53 7.48 -20.23 4.99
C LEU A 53 8.70 -21.14 5.20
N SER A 54 9.72 -20.70 5.95
CA SER A 54 10.95 -21.49 6.17
C SER A 54 11.62 -21.92 4.85
N LEU A 55 11.71 -20.98 3.90
CA LEU A 55 12.26 -21.22 2.56
C LEU A 55 13.78 -21.48 2.62
N LYS A 56 14.29 -22.23 1.63
CA LYS A 56 15.74 -22.33 1.41
C LYS A 56 16.33 -20.95 1.06
N PRO A 57 17.59 -20.64 1.41
CA PRO A 57 18.19 -19.34 1.15
C PRO A 57 18.13 -18.90 -0.32
N GLU A 58 18.33 -19.83 -1.25
CA GLU A 58 18.31 -19.59 -2.68
C GLU A 58 16.90 -19.24 -3.18
N GLN A 59 15.90 -19.98 -2.70
CA GLN A 59 14.48 -19.75 -2.99
C GLN A 59 14.02 -18.40 -2.43
N MET A 60 14.44 -18.08 -1.20
CA MET A 60 14.16 -16.78 -0.56
C MET A 60 14.70 -15.61 -1.38
N LYS A 61 15.93 -15.72 -1.90
CA LYS A 61 16.56 -14.66 -2.69
C LYS A 61 15.78 -14.36 -3.97
N VAL A 62 15.38 -15.39 -4.70
CA VAL A 62 14.59 -15.25 -5.94
C VAL A 62 13.22 -14.63 -5.62
N MET A 63 12.51 -15.16 -4.62
CA MET A 63 11.19 -14.65 -4.24
C MET A 63 11.23 -13.18 -3.79
N LYS A 64 12.28 -12.74 -3.11
CA LYS A 64 12.45 -11.32 -2.75
C LYS A 64 12.58 -10.41 -3.97
N GLN A 65 13.34 -10.83 -4.99
CA GLN A 65 13.49 -10.05 -6.22
C GLN A 65 12.17 -9.92 -6.97
N GLU A 66 11.45 -11.03 -7.15
CA GLU A 66 10.14 -11.03 -7.80
C GLU A 66 9.11 -10.21 -7.03
N ALA A 67 9.10 -10.33 -5.70
CA ALA A 67 8.19 -9.58 -4.85
C ALA A 67 8.42 -8.07 -4.89
N MET A 68 9.66 -7.61 -5.05
CA MET A 68 9.93 -6.18 -5.24
C MET A 68 9.34 -5.65 -6.55
N LEU A 69 9.48 -6.40 -7.65
CA LEU A 69 8.88 -6.05 -8.94
C LEU A 69 7.35 -6.01 -8.85
N PHE A 70 6.77 -7.03 -8.21
CA PHE A 70 5.32 -7.10 -7.96
C PHE A 70 4.83 -5.92 -7.13
N ARG A 71 5.54 -5.54 -6.05
CA ARG A 71 5.20 -4.36 -5.23
C ARG A 71 5.20 -3.07 -6.04
N ALA A 72 6.22 -2.86 -6.86
CA ALA A 72 6.32 -1.69 -7.72
C ALA A 72 5.14 -1.63 -8.71
N GLU A 73 4.75 -2.77 -9.30
CA GLU A 73 3.62 -2.84 -10.23
C GLU A 73 2.27 -2.58 -9.53
N ILE A 74 2.07 -3.08 -8.31
CA ILE A 74 0.90 -2.77 -7.49
C ILE A 74 0.82 -1.26 -7.21
N ASP A 75 1.93 -0.64 -6.81
CA ASP A 75 1.97 0.79 -6.52
C ASP A 75 1.70 1.63 -7.77
N ARG A 76 2.27 1.26 -8.91
CA ARG A 76 1.99 1.89 -10.22
C ARG A 76 0.51 1.85 -10.56
N ARG A 77 -0.14 0.68 -10.45
CA ARG A 77 -1.58 0.53 -10.73
C ARG A 77 -2.47 1.28 -9.74
N ARG A 78 -2.06 1.37 -8.47
CA ARG A 78 -2.76 2.19 -7.47
C ARG A 78 -2.71 3.68 -7.80
N LEU A 79 -1.57 4.17 -8.30
CA LEU A 79 -1.47 5.55 -8.77
C LEU A 79 -2.44 5.81 -9.91
N GLU A 80 -2.50 4.93 -10.92
CA GLU A 80 -3.46 5.07 -12.03
C GLU A 80 -4.92 5.11 -11.57
N ILE A 81 -5.30 4.22 -10.65
CA ILE A 81 -6.65 4.22 -10.05
C ILE A 81 -6.87 5.51 -9.26
N GLY A 82 -5.85 6.00 -8.55
CA GLY A 82 -5.87 7.25 -7.81
C GLY A 82 -6.14 8.46 -8.70
N GLU A 83 -5.46 8.56 -9.85
CA GLU A 83 -5.70 9.63 -10.83
C GLU A 83 -7.13 9.57 -11.39
N LYS A 84 -7.65 8.38 -11.72
CA LYS A 84 -9.03 8.24 -12.17
C LYS A 84 -10.06 8.59 -11.09
N ARG A 85 -9.77 8.32 -9.82
CA ARG A 85 -10.61 8.79 -8.70
C ARG A 85 -10.60 10.31 -8.56
N LYS A 86 -9.47 10.98 -8.82
CA LYS A 86 -9.43 12.45 -8.86
C LYS A 86 -10.27 13.01 -10.00
N GLU A 87 -10.20 12.39 -11.18
CA GLU A 87 -11.04 12.73 -12.33
C GLU A 87 -12.53 12.59 -12.00
N LEU A 88 -12.92 11.48 -11.36
CA LEU A 88 -14.29 11.27 -10.89
C LEU A 88 -14.75 12.39 -9.95
N VAL A 89 -13.93 12.77 -8.96
CA VAL A 89 -14.25 13.88 -8.06
C VAL A 89 -14.37 15.21 -8.81
N ALA A 90 -13.54 15.44 -9.83
CA ALA A 90 -13.64 16.65 -10.66
C ALA A 90 -14.96 16.69 -11.45
N LEU A 91 -15.37 15.56 -12.04
CA LEU A 91 -16.66 15.43 -12.73
C LEU A 91 -17.84 15.69 -11.79
N MET A 92 -17.79 15.15 -10.56
CA MET A 92 -18.82 15.38 -9.55
C MET A 92 -18.92 16.84 -9.08
N ARG A 93 -17.82 17.60 -9.14
CA ARG A 93 -17.79 19.02 -8.79
C ARG A 93 -18.23 19.94 -9.93
N SER A 94 -18.33 19.42 -11.15
CA SER A 94 -18.76 20.20 -12.32
C SER A 94 -20.24 20.60 -12.19
N GLN A 95 -20.61 21.75 -12.74
CA GLN A 95 -21.98 22.29 -12.62
C GLN A 95 -23.05 21.41 -13.30
N SER A 96 -22.68 20.68 -14.36
CA SER A 96 -23.61 19.82 -15.11
C SER A 96 -23.68 18.39 -14.57
N ALA A 97 -22.72 17.97 -13.73
CA ALA A 97 -22.59 16.62 -13.19
C ALA A 97 -22.95 15.52 -14.23
N ASP A 98 -22.24 15.51 -15.36
CA ASP A 98 -22.50 14.60 -16.48
C ASP A 98 -22.45 13.13 -16.01
N LYS A 99 -23.64 12.55 -15.83
CA LYS A 99 -23.81 11.17 -15.36
C LYS A 99 -23.16 10.16 -16.29
N LYS A 100 -23.15 10.39 -17.60
CA LYS A 100 -22.53 9.48 -18.56
C LYS A 100 -21.01 9.47 -18.43
N ALA A 101 -20.41 10.64 -18.22
CA ALA A 101 -18.97 10.75 -17.97
C ALA A 101 -18.58 10.14 -16.60
N ILE A 102 -19.41 10.33 -15.58
CA ILE A 102 -19.26 9.71 -14.26
C ILE A 102 -19.31 8.17 -14.39
N ASP A 103 -20.32 7.62 -15.04
CA ASP A 103 -20.47 6.17 -15.23
C ASP A 103 -19.35 5.58 -16.10
N GLY A 104 -18.85 6.35 -17.08
CA GLY A 104 -17.65 6.01 -17.85
C GLY A 104 -16.43 5.86 -16.93
N THR A 105 -16.16 6.88 -16.12
CA THR A 105 -15.01 6.90 -15.20
C THR A 105 -15.10 5.79 -14.15
N ILE A 106 -16.31 5.51 -13.61
CA ILE A 106 -16.54 4.40 -12.69
C ILE A 106 -16.20 3.06 -13.36
N ARG A 107 -16.60 2.84 -14.60
CA ARG A 107 -16.28 1.60 -15.33
C ARG A 107 -14.78 1.45 -15.56
N GLU A 108 -14.08 2.52 -15.90
CA GLU A 108 -12.62 2.50 -16.06
C GLU A 108 -11.91 2.17 -14.74
N ILE A 109 -12.35 2.76 -13.62
CA ILE A 109 -11.83 2.44 -12.29
C ILE A 109 -12.05 0.97 -11.97
N SER A 110 -13.27 0.47 -12.17
CA SER A 110 -13.63 -0.93 -11.91
C SER A 110 -12.80 -1.89 -12.75
N GLY A 111 -12.61 -1.62 -14.05
CA GLY A 111 -11.77 -2.43 -14.93
C GLY A 111 -10.32 -2.48 -14.46
N LYS A 112 -9.74 -1.33 -14.06
CA LYS A 112 -8.38 -1.27 -13.50
C LYS A 112 -8.26 -2.04 -12.17
N GLN A 113 -9.28 -1.98 -11.32
CA GLN A 113 -9.32 -2.75 -10.07
C GLN A 113 -9.40 -4.26 -10.35
N GLU A 114 -10.21 -4.68 -11.32
CA GLU A 114 -10.32 -6.08 -11.74
C GLU A 114 -8.98 -6.61 -12.28
N GLU A 115 -8.32 -5.87 -13.18
CA GLU A 115 -6.99 -6.24 -13.69
C GLU A 115 -5.98 -6.39 -12.56
N MET A 116 -5.98 -5.47 -11.59
CA MET A 116 -5.11 -5.55 -10.42
C MET A 116 -5.40 -6.83 -9.62
N GLN A 117 -6.66 -7.17 -9.38
CA GLN A 117 -7.03 -8.41 -8.67
C GLN A 117 -6.58 -9.66 -9.42
N ARG A 118 -6.78 -9.72 -10.74
CA ARG A 118 -6.31 -10.84 -11.57
C ARG A 118 -4.79 -11.01 -11.49
N MET A 119 -4.04 -9.90 -11.55
CA MET A 119 -2.58 -9.90 -11.43
C MET A 119 -2.11 -10.37 -10.04
N ILE A 120 -2.78 -9.92 -8.97
CA ILE A 120 -2.51 -10.39 -7.59
C ILE A 120 -2.69 -11.91 -7.49
N VAL A 121 -3.80 -12.45 -8.00
CA VAL A 121 -4.08 -13.90 -7.99
C VAL A 121 -3.03 -14.65 -8.82
N GLY A 122 -2.69 -14.15 -10.01
CA GLY A 122 -1.66 -14.73 -10.87
C GLY A 122 -0.32 -14.87 -10.13
N HIS A 123 0.14 -13.80 -9.50
CA HIS A 123 1.40 -13.82 -8.73
C HIS A 123 1.35 -14.79 -7.53
N MET A 124 0.21 -14.92 -6.85
CA MET A 124 0.06 -15.91 -5.77
C MET A 124 0.15 -17.35 -6.27
N LEU A 125 -0.39 -17.63 -7.45
CA LEU A 125 -0.31 -18.94 -8.09
C LEU A 125 1.12 -19.25 -8.57
N GLU A 126 1.84 -18.26 -9.07
CA GLU A 126 3.27 -18.37 -9.41
C GLU A 126 4.09 -18.72 -8.17
N ILE A 127 3.92 -17.97 -7.06
CA ILE A 127 4.58 -18.27 -5.78
C ILE A 127 4.27 -19.71 -5.37
N ARG A 128 2.99 -20.10 -5.34
CA ARG A 128 2.55 -21.45 -4.97
C ARG A 128 3.29 -22.53 -5.76
N SER A 129 3.49 -22.33 -7.07
CA SER A 129 4.15 -23.32 -7.93
C SER A 129 5.60 -23.63 -7.54
N SER A 130 6.25 -22.71 -6.82
CA SER A 130 7.63 -22.86 -6.31
C SER A 130 7.72 -23.49 -4.92
N LEU A 131 6.58 -23.73 -4.26
CA LEU A 131 6.50 -24.20 -2.87
C LEU A 131 6.21 -25.71 -2.81
N ASP A 132 6.76 -26.39 -1.81
CA ASP A 132 6.35 -27.76 -1.46
C ASP A 132 4.95 -27.79 -0.80
N ALA A 133 4.39 -28.99 -0.59
CA ALA A 133 3.03 -29.14 -0.08
C ALA A 133 2.80 -28.50 1.30
N ASP A 134 3.79 -28.59 2.20
CA ASP A 134 3.69 -28.00 3.54
C ASP A 134 3.83 -26.47 3.50
N GLN A 135 4.72 -25.97 2.65
CA GLN A 135 4.87 -24.54 2.38
C GLN A 135 3.62 -23.95 1.71
N GLN A 136 2.99 -24.65 0.77
CA GLN A 136 1.75 -24.21 0.13
C GLN A 136 0.62 -24.06 1.16
N ARG A 137 0.44 -25.04 2.04
CA ARG A 137 -0.56 -24.98 3.12
C ARG A 137 -0.36 -23.73 3.99
N LYS A 138 0.87 -23.54 4.49
CA LYS A 138 1.24 -22.36 5.29
C LYS A 138 1.03 -21.05 4.51
N PHE A 139 1.35 -21.02 3.22
CA PHE A 139 1.19 -19.83 2.39
C PHE A 139 -0.27 -19.37 2.30
N PHE A 140 -1.21 -20.30 2.10
CA PHE A 140 -2.63 -19.95 2.06
C PHE A 140 -3.20 -19.56 3.43
N GLU A 141 -2.74 -20.19 4.52
CA GLU A 141 -3.07 -19.75 5.89
C GLU A 141 -2.61 -18.30 6.14
N LEU A 142 -1.42 -17.95 5.67
CA LEU A 142 -0.90 -16.57 5.74
C LEU A 142 -1.74 -15.59 4.92
N ILE A 143 -2.15 -15.97 3.70
CA ILE A 143 -3.03 -15.15 2.86
C ILE A 143 -4.35 -14.89 3.57
N GLU A 144 -5.02 -15.95 4.03
CA GLU A 144 -6.32 -15.87 4.70
C GLU A 144 -6.26 -14.98 5.94
N ARG A 145 -5.23 -15.15 6.78
CA ARG A 145 -4.98 -14.32 7.96
C ARG A 145 -4.83 -12.83 7.61
N ASN A 146 -4.20 -12.52 6.48
CA ASN A 146 -3.99 -11.14 6.05
C ASN A 146 -5.22 -10.53 5.35
N MET A 147 -6.06 -11.36 4.71
CA MET A 147 -7.33 -10.95 4.10
C MET A 147 -8.43 -10.70 5.12
N THR A 148 -8.54 -11.54 6.15
CA THR A 148 -9.61 -11.48 7.17
C THR A 148 -9.35 -10.44 8.25
N GLY A 149 -8.12 -9.92 8.35
CA GLY A 149 -7.78 -8.91 9.34
C GLY A 149 -8.46 -7.58 9.05
N SER A 150 -9.30 -7.11 9.97
CA SER A 150 -10.10 -5.88 9.91
C SER A 150 -9.33 -4.68 9.36
N GLY A 151 -9.56 -4.35 8.09
CA GLY A 151 -9.14 -3.09 7.48
C GLY A 151 -10.35 -2.17 7.31
N PRO A 152 -10.16 -0.83 7.25
CA PRO A 152 -11.24 0.14 7.09
C PRO A 152 -11.99 0.05 5.73
N MET A 153 -11.60 -0.88 4.87
CA MET A 153 -12.23 -1.21 3.58
C MET A 153 -12.58 -2.71 3.49
N ALA A 154 -12.84 -3.37 4.62
CA ALA A 154 -13.51 -4.66 4.60
C ALA A 154 -14.92 -4.46 4.02
N CYS A 155 -15.21 -5.05 2.86
CA CYS A 155 -16.58 -5.20 2.43
C CYS A 155 -17.36 -5.88 3.57
N PRO A 156 -18.54 -5.35 3.97
CA PRO A 156 -19.34 -6.01 4.98
C PRO A 156 -19.59 -7.46 4.51
N PRO A 157 -19.50 -8.46 5.41
CA PRO A 157 -19.84 -9.82 5.04
C PRO A 157 -21.25 -9.79 4.44
N SER A 158 -21.41 -10.40 3.27
CA SER A 158 -22.73 -10.56 2.66
C SER A 158 -23.60 -11.33 3.65
N GLN A 159 -24.46 -10.62 4.38
CA GLN A 159 -25.54 -11.27 5.10
C GLN A 159 -26.38 -11.94 4.01
N GLY A 160 -26.25 -13.26 3.91
CA GLY A 160 -27.10 -14.07 3.07
C GLY A 160 -28.54 -13.77 3.45
N ARG A 161 -29.28 -13.18 2.51
CA ARG A 161 -30.73 -13.15 2.58
C ARG A 161 -31.20 -14.58 2.27
N MET A 162 -31.56 -15.32 3.33
CA MET A 162 -32.66 -16.27 3.24
C MET A 162 -33.96 -15.50 3.40
#